data_AF-A0A937ERD5-F1
#
_entry.id   AF-A0A937ERD5-F1
#
_cell.length_a   1.000
_cell.length_b   1.000
_cell.length_c   1.000
_cell.angle_alpha   90.00
_cell.angle_beta   90.00
_cell.angle_gamma   90.00
#
_symmetry.space_group_name_H-M   'P 1'
#
loop_
_entity.id
_entity.type
_entity.pdbx_description
1 polymer ?
#
loop_
_entity_poly.entity_id
_entity_poly.type
_entity_poly.pdbx_seq_one_letter_code
_entity_poly.pdbx_strand_id
1 'polypeptide(L)'
;MIFWPSDKPVAQICFSEILRLDGEWVPTVWAMLPQQELRRFQEVAEEGKSCQSSLIFPEDLLSSSQPTIPWITTLNDLSESQEPNPRYLRCLLNWKTPFGQTMGRLLGQRGQYQVLLFALENSQASAHTMAVSLSPDQRLQLLSLLPPL
;
A
#
# COMPACT_ATOMS: atom_id res chain seq x y z
N MET A 1 -9.31 16.41 -0.45
CA MET A 1 -9.09 15.80 0.89
C MET A 1 -9.76 14.44 0.89
N ILE A 2 -9.09 13.41 1.39
CA ILE A 2 -9.57 12.02 1.35
C ILE A 2 -10.05 11.62 2.76
N PHE A 3 -11.24 11.04 2.85
CA PHE A 3 -11.92 10.67 4.09
C PHE A 3 -11.87 9.15 4.28
N TRP A 4 -11.81 8.68 5.53
CA TRP A 4 -11.89 7.24 5.82
C TRP A 4 -13.23 6.67 5.33
N PRO A 5 -13.27 5.50 4.66
CA PRO A 5 -14.50 4.96 4.12
C PRO A 5 -15.48 4.57 5.25
N SER A 6 -16.76 4.93 5.11
CA SER A 6 -17.77 4.68 6.13
C SER A 6 -18.11 3.20 6.32
N ASP A 7 -17.79 2.35 5.34
CA ASP A 7 -17.96 0.90 5.39
C ASP A 7 -16.79 0.17 6.06
N LYS A 8 -15.73 0.89 6.45
CA LYS A 8 -14.53 0.33 7.07
C LYS A 8 -14.53 0.61 8.57
N PRO A 9 -14.13 -0.37 9.41
CA PRO A 9 -14.08 -0.17 10.85
C PRO A 9 -12.98 0.85 11.20
N VAL A 10 -13.22 1.61 12.28
CA VAL A 10 -12.19 2.47 12.90
C VAL A 10 -11.35 1.57 13.81
N ALA A 11 -10.25 1.05 13.27
CA ALA A 11 -9.33 0.12 13.94
C ALA A 11 -7.96 0.15 13.26
N GLN A 12 -6.93 -0.44 13.89
CA GLN A 12 -5.60 -0.57 13.29
C GLN A 12 -5.58 -1.60 12.16
N ILE A 13 -6.14 -1.22 11.03
CA ILE A 13 -6.24 -2.05 9.83
C ILE A 13 -5.58 -1.37 8.65
N CYS A 14 -5.23 -2.16 7.65
CA CYS A 14 -4.81 -1.67 6.35
C CYS A 14 -5.48 -2.46 5.22
N PHE A 15 -5.72 -1.80 4.09
CA PHE A 15 -6.31 -2.42 2.91
C PHE A 15 -5.88 -1.68 1.65
N SER A 16 -6.03 -2.33 0.49
CA SER A 16 -5.77 -1.72 -0.81
C SER A 16 -7.06 -1.25 -1.48
N GLU A 17 -7.04 -0.09 -2.12
CA GLU A 17 -8.16 0.45 -2.89
C GLU A 17 -7.67 1.21 -4.12
N ILE A 18 -8.51 1.33 -5.15
CA ILE A 18 -8.23 2.16 -6.33
C ILE A 18 -9.00 3.46 -6.17
N LEU A 19 -8.29 4.58 -6.10
CA LEU A 19 -8.88 5.90 -6.01
C LEU A 19 -8.83 6.61 -7.35
N ARG A 20 -9.83 7.46 -7.60
CA ARG A 20 -9.78 8.42 -8.70
C ARG A 20 -9.32 9.77 -8.16
N LEU A 21 -8.10 10.16 -8.49
CA LEU A 21 -7.48 11.42 -8.07
C LEU A 21 -7.14 12.23 -9.33
N ASP A 22 -7.61 13.48 -9.42
CA ASP A 22 -7.34 14.38 -10.55
C ASP A 22 -7.62 13.76 -11.94
N GLY A 23 -8.66 12.93 -12.01
CA GLY A 23 -9.07 12.23 -13.24
C GLY A 23 -8.37 10.88 -13.46
N GLU A 24 -7.30 10.59 -12.72
CA GLU A 24 -6.45 9.41 -12.85
C GLU A 24 -6.84 8.31 -11.86
N TRP A 25 -6.73 7.04 -12.29
CA TRP A 25 -6.88 5.88 -11.40
C TRP A 25 -5.56 5.56 -10.71
N VAL A 26 -5.55 5.69 -9.38
CA VAL A 26 -4.37 5.58 -8.54
C VAL A 26 -4.51 4.38 -7.60
N PRO A 27 -3.60 3.39 -7.66
CA PRO A 27 -3.48 2.36 -6.64
C PRO A 27 -3.15 2.99 -5.29
N THR A 28 -3.86 2.57 -4.25
CA THR A 28 -3.66 3.09 -2.90
C THR A 28 -3.64 1.99 -1.85
N VAL A 29 -2.82 2.18 -0.83
CA VAL A 29 -2.86 1.43 0.44
C VAL A 29 -3.35 2.38 1.51
N TRP A 30 -4.36 1.97 2.25
CA TRP A 30 -4.92 2.73 3.35
C TRP A 30 -4.50 2.08 4.64
N ALA A 31 -4.11 2.87 5.63
CA ALA A 31 -3.84 2.37 6.96
C ALA A 31 -4.31 3.35 8.02
N MET A 32 -4.92 2.81 9.07
CA MET A 32 -5.26 3.58 10.25
C MET A 32 -4.31 3.18 11.38
N LEU A 33 -3.63 4.17 11.95
CA LEU A 33 -2.58 4.01 12.95
C LEU A 33 -2.81 4.98 14.12
N PRO A 34 -2.29 4.70 15.32
CA PRO A 34 -2.28 5.68 16.41
C PRO A 34 -1.56 6.97 15.98
N GLN A 35 -2.10 8.13 16.35
CA GLN A 35 -1.52 9.43 15.99
C GLN A 35 -0.05 9.56 16.43
N GLN A 36 0.32 8.95 17.55
CA GLN A 36 1.70 8.93 18.01
C GLN A 36 2.63 8.21 17.03
N GLU A 37 2.19 7.11 16.41
CA GLU A 37 2.97 6.35 15.42
C GLU A 37 3.08 7.15 14.11
N LEU A 38 2.00 7.83 13.71
CA LEU A 38 2.00 8.71 12.54
C LEU A 38 3.02 9.84 12.63
N ARG A 39 3.15 10.47 13.80
CA ARG A 39 4.13 11.56 14.01
C ARG A 39 5.56 11.08 13.76
N ARG A 40 5.91 9.86 14.18
CA ARG A 40 7.24 9.29 13.94
C ARG A 40 7.52 9.12 12.44
N PHE A 41 6.54 8.63 11.69
CA PHE A 41 6.71 8.49 10.24
C PHE A 41 6.75 9.84 9.51
N GLN A 42 6.04 10.86 10.00
CA GLN A 42 6.10 12.22 9.45
C GLN A 42 7.48 12.85 9.65
N GLU A 43 8.07 12.71 10.83
CA GLU A 43 9.41 13.23 11.14
C GLU A 43 10.49 12.63 10.23
N VAL A 44 10.30 11.40 9.75
CA VAL A 44 11.25 10.68 8.89
C VAL A 44 10.93 10.85 7.39
N ALA A 45 9.75 11.36 7.02
CA ALA A 45 9.24 11.39 5.65
C ALA A 45 9.99 12.35 4.69
N GLU A 46 10.94 13.14 5.19
CA GLU A 46 11.61 14.19 4.39
C GLU A 46 12.61 13.66 3.34
N GLU A 47 12.98 12.37 3.35
CA GLU A 47 13.98 11.83 2.43
C GLU A 47 13.49 10.70 1.50
N GLY A 48 12.20 10.33 1.53
CA GLY A 48 11.68 9.22 0.72
C GLY A 48 12.25 7.83 1.06
N LYS A 49 13.05 7.72 2.13
CA LYS A 49 13.64 6.46 2.66
C LYS A 49 12.74 5.74 3.67
N SER A 50 11.66 6.38 4.06
CA SER A 50 10.80 5.95 5.17
C SER A 50 9.81 4.87 4.76
N CYS A 51 9.70 4.55 3.47
CA CYS A 51 8.81 3.50 2.99
C CYS A 51 9.41 2.65 1.86
N GLN A 52 9.12 1.35 1.88
CA GLN A 52 9.56 0.40 0.86
C GLN A 52 8.45 -0.57 0.48
N SER A 53 8.39 -0.93 -0.79
CA SER A 53 7.43 -1.91 -1.30
C SER A 53 8.07 -3.28 -1.48
N SER A 54 7.39 -4.31 -0.99
CA SER A 54 7.74 -5.72 -1.18
C SER A 54 6.54 -6.47 -1.74
N LEU A 55 6.68 -6.96 -2.98
CA LEU A 55 5.73 -7.88 -3.60
C LEU A 55 6.32 -9.29 -3.56
N ILE A 56 5.59 -10.21 -2.95
CA ILE A 56 6.02 -11.61 -2.81
C ILE A 56 5.26 -12.42 -3.85
N PHE A 57 5.99 -13.13 -4.71
CA PHE A 57 5.44 -13.96 -5.77
C PHE A 57 5.76 -15.43 -5.47
N PRO A 58 4.83 -16.19 -4.86
CA PRO A 58 5.03 -17.61 -4.58
C PRO A 58 5.25 -18.43 -5.86
N GLU A 59 6.06 -19.49 -5.79
CA GLU A 59 6.38 -20.34 -6.96
C GLU A 59 5.13 -21.04 -7.53
N ASP A 60 4.17 -21.37 -6.67
CA ASP A 60 2.91 -22.04 -7.01
C ASP A 60 1.75 -21.06 -7.29
N LEU A 61 2.03 -19.76 -7.42
CA LEU A 61 1.00 -18.73 -7.54
C LEU A 61 0.00 -18.96 -8.70
N LEU A 62 0.45 -19.57 -9.79
CA LEU A 62 -0.39 -19.88 -10.96
C LEU A 62 -1.30 -21.08 -10.72
N SER A 63 -0.79 -22.10 -10.04
CA SER A 63 -1.49 -23.36 -9.74
C SER A 63 -2.27 -23.33 -8.42
N SER A 64 -2.06 -22.32 -7.58
CA SER A 64 -2.71 -22.19 -6.28
C SER A 64 -4.23 -21.98 -6.40
N SER A 65 -4.96 -22.63 -5.47
CA SER A 65 -6.40 -22.48 -5.27
C SER A 65 -6.75 -21.11 -4.68
N GLN A 66 -5.81 -20.45 -4.00
CA GLN A 66 -5.92 -19.09 -3.48
C GLN A 66 -4.76 -18.23 -4.00
N PRO A 67 -4.88 -17.74 -5.24
CA PRO A 67 -3.78 -17.12 -5.98
C PRO A 67 -3.62 -15.65 -5.58
N THR A 68 -3.02 -15.42 -4.41
CA THR A 68 -2.79 -14.09 -3.84
C THR A 68 -1.31 -13.73 -3.82
N ILE A 69 -1.00 -12.49 -4.22
CA ILE A 69 0.31 -11.88 -4.09
C ILE A 69 0.30 -11.06 -2.79
N PRO A 70 1.07 -11.41 -1.75
CA PRO A 70 1.29 -10.53 -0.62
C PRO A 70 1.99 -9.25 -1.09
N TRP A 71 1.35 -8.13 -0.79
CA TRP A 71 1.86 -6.79 -1.03
C TRP A 71 2.10 -6.11 0.29
N ILE A 72 3.36 -5.84 0.60
CA ILE A 72 3.78 -5.30 1.88
C ILE A 72 4.40 -3.94 1.65
N THR A 73 3.89 -2.92 2.35
CA THR A 73 4.56 -1.65 2.50
C THR A 73 5.22 -1.62 3.88
N THR A 74 6.54 -1.52 3.92
CA THR A 74 7.28 -1.31 5.17
C THR A 74 7.40 0.19 5.41
N LEU A 75 6.92 0.68 6.56
CA LEU A 75 7.19 2.03 7.04
C LEU A 75 8.30 1.96 8.09
N ASN A 76 9.43 2.62 7.81
CA ASN A 76 10.59 2.61 8.67
C ASN A 76 10.48 3.74 9.70
N ASP A 77 10.58 3.37 10.98
CA ASP A 77 10.84 4.31 12.07
C ASP A 77 12.36 4.46 12.20
N LEU A 78 12.92 5.53 11.64
CA LEU A 78 14.36 5.83 11.69
C LEU A 78 14.72 6.77 12.85
N SER A 79 13.86 6.89 13.87
CA SER A 79 14.13 7.72 15.04
C SER A 79 15.39 7.24 15.77
N GLU A 80 16.42 8.08 15.85
CA GLU A 80 17.74 7.78 16.46
C GLU A 80 17.69 7.40 17.95
N SER A 81 16.54 7.59 18.61
CA SER A 81 16.38 7.45 20.06
C SER A 81 15.70 6.15 20.53
N GLN A 82 15.24 5.29 19.60
CA GLN A 82 14.59 4.01 19.93
C GLN A 82 15.10 2.87 19.03
N GLU A 83 14.92 1.64 19.48
CA GLU A 83 15.12 0.48 18.60
C GLU A 83 14.19 0.58 17.39
N PRO A 84 14.67 0.29 16.16
CA PRO A 84 13.88 0.39 14.96
C PRO A 84 12.67 -0.55 15.04
N ASN A 85 11.46 0.02 15.00
CA ASN A 85 10.20 -0.72 15.00
C ASN A 85 9.41 -0.43 13.71
N PRO A 86 9.74 -1.12 12.60
CA PRO A 86 9.06 -0.88 11.33
C PRO A 86 7.60 -1.35 11.37
N ARG A 87 6.73 -0.57 10.73
CA ARG A 87 5.32 -0.94 10.55
C ARG A 87 5.14 -1.62 9.18
N TYR A 88 4.61 -2.83 9.19
CA TYR A 88 4.30 -3.57 7.97
C TYR A 88 2.81 -3.47 7.62
N LEU A 89 2.51 -2.78 6.53
CA LEU A 89 1.15 -2.71 5.97
C LEU A 89 0.99 -3.83 4.95
N ARG A 90 0.27 -4.89 5.34
CA ARG A 90 0.11 -6.08 4.51
C ARG A 90 -1.25 -6.06 3.80
N CYS A 91 -1.22 -5.96 2.48
CA CYS A 91 -2.38 -6.14 1.61
C CYS A 91 -2.23 -7.46 0.84
N LEU A 92 -3.36 -8.07 0.47
CA LEU A 92 -3.39 -9.27 -0.37
C LEU A 92 -3.98 -8.92 -1.73
N LEU A 93 -3.20 -9.12 -2.79
CA LEU A 93 -3.65 -8.91 -4.16
C LEU A 93 -4.09 -10.25 -4.75
N ASN A 94 -5.40 -10.50 -4.79
CA ASN A 94 -5.93 -11.69 -5.47
C ASN A 94 -5.96 -11.46 -6.99
N TRP A 95 -4.92 -11.93 -7.67
CA TRP A 95 -4.70 -11.60 -9.09
C TRP A 95 -5.71 -12.26 -10.04
N LYS A 96 -6.47 -13.28 -9.62
CA LYS A 96 -7.52 -13.87 -10.47
C LYS A 96 -8.84 -13.08 -10.44
N THR A 97 -9.02 -12.16 -9.49
CA THR A 97 -10.24 -11.33 -9.42
C THR A 97 -10.16 -10.14 -10.39
N PRO A 98 -11.29 -9.65 -10.94
CA PRO A 98 -11.28 -8.45 -11.78
C PRO A 98 -10.66 -7.23 -11.10
N PHE A 99 -10.94 -7.04 -9.80
CA PHE A 99 -10.32 -5.99 -8.99
C PHE A 99 -8.80 -6.17 -8.90
N GLY A 100 -8.32 -7.37 -8.55
CA GLY A 100 -6.89 -7.62 -8.44
C GLY A 100 -6.15 -7.55 -9.77
N GLN A 101 -6.77 -7.94 -10.88
CA GLN A 101 -6.20 -7.74 -12.22
C GLN A 101 -6.07 -6.27 -12.56
N THR A 102 -7.10 -5.47 -12.29
CA THR A 102 -7.09 -4.02 -12.52
C THR A 102 -6.04 -3.34 -11.65
N MET A 103 -6.01 -3.66 -10.36
CA MET A 103 -5.03 -3.16 -9.40
C MET A 103 -3.60 -3.52 -9.83
N GLY A 104 -3.35 -4.79 -10.18
CA GLY A 104 -2.04 -5.25 -10.65
C GLY A 104 -1.60 -4.53 -11.94
N ARG A 105 -2.53 -4.29 -12.87
CA ARG A 105 -2.27 -3.57 -14.12
C ARG A 105 -1.86 -2.13 -13.84
N LEU A 106 -2.63 -1.43 -12.99
CA LEU A 106 -2.33 -0.06 -12.58
C LEU A 106 -0.98 0.02 -11.85
N LEU A 107 -0.70 -0.90 -10.92
CA LEU A 107 0.57 -0.97 -10.21
C LEU A 107 1.76 -1.18 -11.17
N GLY A 108 1.66 -2.13 -12.10
CA GLY A 108 2.72 -2.40 -13.07
C GLY A 108 2.96 -1.26 -14.07
N GLN A 109 1.87 -0.65 -14.57
CA GLN A 109 1.94 0.44 -15.55
C GLN A 109 2.39 1.77 -14.94
N ARG A 110 1.85 2.15 -13.78
CA ARG A 110 2.27 3.39 -13.09
C ARG A 110 3.63 3.22 -12.41
N GLY A 111 3.87 2.03 -11.85
CA GLY A 111 5.06 1.73 -11.05
C GLY A 111 5.14 2.46 -9.72
N GLN A 112 4.03 3.05 -9.27
CA GLN A 112 3.92 3.70 -7.98
C GLN A 112 2.49 3.60 -7.46
N TYR A 113 2.35 3.71 -6.15
CA TYR A 113 1.08 3.80 -5.44
C TYR A 113 1.16 4.84 -4.33
N GLN A 114 0.01 5.22 -3.79
CA GLN A 114 -0.06 6.11 -2.64
C GLN A 114 -0.37 5.32 -1.38
N VAL A 115 0.26 5.67 -0.27
CA VAL A 115 -0.13 5.21 1.06
C VAL A 115 -0.82 6.36 1.77
N LEU A 116 -2.06 6.11 2.17
CA LEU A 116 -2.91 7.05 2.88
C LEU A 116 -3.00 6.64 4.33
N LEU A 117 -2.50 7.48 5.21
CA LEU A 117 -2.46 7.22 6.65
C LEU A 117 -3.53 8.05 7.38
N PHE A 118 -4.27 7.39 8.26
CA PHE A 118 -5.35 7.97 9.04
C PHE A 118 -5.08 7.79 10.53
N ALA A 119 -5.40 8.79 11.34
CA ALA A 119 -5.29 8.68 12.79
C ALA A 119 -6.53 7.97 13.35
N LEU A 120 -6.34 7.05 14.30
CA LEU A 120 -7.45 6.44 15.06
C LEU A 120 -8.25 7.50 15.82
N GLU A 121 -7.53 8.45 16.40
CA GLU A 121 -8.04 9.49 17.29
C GLU A 121 -8.82 10.56 16.52
N ASN A 122 -8.58 10.68 15.21
CA ASN A 122 -9.31 11.56 14.31
C ASN A 122 -9.33 10.99 12.88
N SER A 123 -10.31 10.12 12.61
CA SER A 123 -10.48 9.44 11.32
C SER A 123 -11.08 10.31 10.22
N GLN A 124 -11.31 11.60 10.48
CA GLN A 124 -12.06 12.46 9.56
C GLN A 124 -11.29 12.74 8.26
N ALA A 125 -9.96 12.82 8.26
CA ALA A 125 -9.21 13.03 7.03
C ALA A 125 -7.88 12.28 7.05
N SER A 126 -7.34 12.00 5.87
CA SER A 126 -5.98 11.47 5.72
C SER A 126 -5.00 12.42 6.40
N ALA A 127 -4.34 11.93 7.44
CA ALA A 127 -3.34 12.66 8.20
C ALA A 127 -2.03 12.81 7.43
N HIS A 128 -1.69 11.84 6.58
CA HIS A 128 -0.49 11.85 5.76
C HIS A 128 -0.68 11.04 4.48
N THR A 129 0.02 11.43 3.42
CA THR A 129 0.05 10.73 2.14
C THR A 129 1.49 10.63 1.66
N MET A 130 1.92 9.44 1.27
CA MET A 130 3.25 9.19 0.74
C MET A 130 3.18 8.38 -0.55
N ALA A 131 4.06 8.67 -1.49
CA ALA A 131 4.20 7.90 -2.71
C ALA A 131 5.23 6.79 -2.51
N VAL A 132 4.91 5.57 -2.93
CA VAL A 132 5.82 4.43 -2.87
C VAL A 132 6.05 3.91 -4.28
N SER A 133 7.31 3.82 -4.68
CA SER A 133 7.71 3.31 -5.99
C SER A 133 7.89 1.79 -5.97
N LEU A 134 7.55 1.14 -7.08
CA LEU A 134 7.89 -0.24 -7.36
C LEU A 134 9.17 -0.29 -8.19
N SER A 135 10.01 -1.28 -7.93
CA SER A 135 11.19 -1.53 -8.77
C SER A 135 10.77 -1.97 -10.19
N PRO A 136 11.62 -1.79 -11.21
CA PRO A 136 11.35 -2.29 -12.56
C PRO A 136 10.99 -3.78 -12.58
N ASP A 137 11.70 -4.60 -11.79
CA ASP A 137 11.46 -6.05 -11.70
C ASP A 137 10.07 -6.37 -11.12
N GLN A 138 9.69 -5.69 -10.04
CA GLN A 138 8.36 -5.81 -9.45
C GLN A 138 7.25 -5.47 -10.46
N ARG A 139 7.47 -4.44 -11.27
CA ARG A 139 6.51 -4.02 -12.31
C ARG A 139 6.40 -5.05 -13.43
N LEU A 140 7.53 -5.53 -13.93
CA LEU A 140 7.55 -6.56 -14.99
C LEU A 140 6.88 -7.84 -14.52
N GLN A 141 7.16 -8.27 -13.29
CA GLN A 141 6.57 -9.48 -12.72
C GLN A 141 5.07 -9.35 -12.47
N LEU A 142 4.57 -8.18 -12.08
CA LEU A 142 3.12 -7.93 -12.02
C LEU A 142 2.47 -8.04 -13.40
N LEU A 143 3.06 -7.41 -14.42
CA LEU A 143 2.49 -7.37 -15.77
C LEU A 143 2.51 -8.74 -16.45
N SER A 144 3.52 -9.58 -16.18
CA SER A 144 3.62 -10.92 -16.77
C SER A 144 2.55 -11.90 -16.25
N LEU A 145 1.94 -11.62 -15.10
CA LEU A 145 0.89 -12.45 -14.50
C LEU A 145 -0.52 -12.11 -15.02
N LEU A 146 -0.68 -11.00 -15.72
CA LEU A 146 -2.00 -10.50 -16.11
C LEU A 146 -2.38 -11.01 -17.51
N PRO A 147 -3.67 -11.35 -17.73
CA PRO A 147 -4.14 -11.67 -19.06
C PRO A 147 -4.03 -10.43 -19.98
N PRO A 148 -3.84 -10.63 -21.30
CA PRO A 148 -3.85 -9.54 -22.26
C PRO A 148 -5.17 -8.75 -22.21
N LEU A 149 -5.11 -7.49 -22.65
CA LEU A 149 -6.27 -6.59 -22.78
C LEU A 149 -7.19 -7.04 -23.92
#